data_AF-A0A520K5W9-F1
#
_entry.id   AF-A0A520K5W9-F1
#
_cell.length_a   1.000
_cell.length_b   1.000
_cell.length_c   1.000
_cell.angle_alpha   90.00
_cell.angle_beta   90.00
_cell.angle_gamma   90.00
#
_symmetry.space_group_name_H-M   'P 1'
#
loop_
_entity.id
_entity.type
_entity.pdbx_description
1 polymer ?
#
loop_
_entity_poly.entity_id
_entity_poly.type
_entity_poly.pdbx_seq_one_letter_code
_entity_poly.pdbx_strand_id
1 'polypeptide(L)'
;MFQVALDPTREIPDPYYQAIGPGIMSEAELRQSLPLLEGEYKENYFDCSEMAALIEWYLEGRGVDTRIVTGEHNQPHDVLVGGFEYANNTGDHAWVASNISGNVFLIEPTMARIVPESLEQYYIPDGSYSDIYDVVDSSRSASEYDWWTVVEISSPLPFPTPIQLPRASWLESDLFDLMNKEREKNGFSALEWNGEIAGAARAHSNDLASAGGDDLKHASADILKDNDIYYFDITVSRTFSMPGPVYNYEEFLKNCVDAWDSNETEHQTAEPDFDESGVGAAVDSAGTVYFTQVSIRRIHCGYKNAPCCTEQGYYPWCYKPWECNRGTCK
;
A
#
# COMPACT_ATOMS: atom_id res chain seq x y z
N MET A 1 15.19 54.47 20.97
CA MET A 1 15.97 53.43 20.29
C MET A 1 14.93 52.59 19.55
N PHE A 2 14.76 52.80 18.25
CA PHE A 2 13.83 51.99 17.46
C PHE A 2 14.49 50.63 17.26
N GLN A 3 13.96 49.58 17.89
CA GLN A 3 14.23 48.23 17.44
C GLN A 3 13.63 48.15 16.04
N VAL A 4 14.50 48.09 15.03
CA VAL A 4 14.10 47.67 13.70
C VAL A 4 13.64 46.23 13.88
N ALA A 5 12.34 45.99 13.82
CA ALA A 5 11.82 44.64 13.76
C ALA A 5 12.48 43.98 12.54
N LEU A 6 13.31 42.97 12.78
CA LEU A 6 13.87 42.16 11.71
C LEU A 6 12.69 41.44 11.07
N ASP A 7 12.62 41.53 9.74
CA ASP A 7 11.66 40.79 8.93
C ASP A 7 12.03 39.30 8.99
N PRO A 8 11.22 38.45 9.66
CA PRO A 8 11.55 37.05 9.90
C PRO A 8 11.60 36.24 8.62
N THR A 9 10.95 36.70 7.54
CA THR A 9 10.98 36.02 6.23
C THR A 9 12.37 35.99 5.60
N ARG A 10 13.31 36.84 6.07
CA ARG A 10 14.70 36.84 5.62
C ARG A 10 15.51 35.65 6.09
N GLU A 11 14.99 34.89 7.05
CA GLU A 11 15.61 33.65 7.54
C GLU A 11 15.27 32.45 6.64
N ILE A 12 14.28 32.59 5.76
CA ILE A 12 13.90 31.59 4.77
C ILE A 12 14.98 31.55 3.66
N PRO A 13 15.50 30.36 3.29
CA PRO A 13 16.46 30.20 2.20
C PRO A 13 15.95 30.80 0.88
N ASP A 14 16.86 31.39 0.10
CA ASP A 14 16.56 31.94 -1.23
C ASP A 14 17.49 31.32 -2.30
N PRO A 15 16.95 30.62 -3.32
CA PRO A 15 15.54 30.33 -3.52
C PRO A 15 15.01 29.25 -2.56
N TYR A 16 13.79 29.45 -2.05
CA TYR A 16 13.07 28.41 -1.30
C TYR A 16 12.44 27.40 -2.26
N TYR A 17 11.57 27.89 -3.14
CA TYR A 17 10.88 27.07 -4.14
C TYR A 17 11.78 26.75 -5.33
N GLN A 18 11.84 25.46 -5.67
CA GLN A 18 12.51 24.94 -6.84
C GLN A 18 11.73 23.74 -7.39
N ALA A 19 11.83 23.47 -8.69
CA ALA A 19 11.20 22.29 -9.28
C ALA A 19 11.92 21.01 -8.83
N ILE A 20 11.18 20.06 -8.27
CA ILE A 20 11.69 18.81 -7.67
C ILE A 20 11.04 17.62 -8.40
N GLY A 21 11.52 17.31 -9.61
CA GLY A 21 11.09 16.13 -10.34
C GLY A 21 9.76 16.28 -11.09
N PRO A 22 9.06 15.17 -11.40
CA PRO A 22 7.85 15.20 -12.21
C PRO A 22 6.65 15.72 -11.43
N GLY A 23 5.76 16.42 -12.15
CA GLY A 23 4.53 16.97 -11.59
C GLY A 23 3.55 15.90 -11.10
N ILE A 24 2.81 16.21 -10.04
CA ILE A 24 1.73 15.37 -9.50
C ILE A 24 0.39 15.93 -9.99
N MET A 25 -0.40 15.13 -10.70
CA MET A 25 -1.61 15.57 -11.40
C MET A 25 -2.88 14.86 -10.92
N SER A 26 -2.75 13.84 -10.07
CA SER A 26 -3.85 13.02 -9.56
C SER A 26 -3.65 12.64 -8.09
N GLU A 27 -4.74 12.28 -7.41
CA GLU A 27 -4.70 11.77 -6.04
C GLU A 27 -3.83 10.50 -5.92
N ALA A 28 -3.94 9.58 -6.88
CA ALA A 28 -3.14 8.36 -6.89
C ALA A 28 -1.63 8.67 -6.97
N GLU A 29 -1.25 9.63 -7.81
CA GLU A 29 0.15 10.10 -7.87
C GLU A 29 0.57 10.79 -6.58
N LEU A 30 -0.31 11.56 -5.93
CA LEU A 30 -0.04 12.18 -4.62
C LEU A 30 0.24 11.11 -3.57
N ARG A 31 -0.63 10.11 -3.43
CA ARG A 31 -0.45 8.99 -2.49
C ARG A 31 0.85 8.22 -2.74
N GLN A 32 1.25 8.08 -4.00
CA GLN A 32 2.50 7.41 -4.42
C GLN A 32 3.72 8.34 -4.42
N SER A 33 3.59 9.56 -3.90
CA SER A 33 4.67 10.55 -3.92
C SER A 33 5.09 11.02 -2.54
N LEU A 34 4.25 10.86 -1.51
CA LEU A 34 4.55 11.36 -0.18
C LEU A 34 5.74 10.60 0.43
N PRO A 35 6.74 11.30 1.00
CA PRO A 35 7.91 10.66 1.60
C PRO A 35 7.57 9.91 2.89
N LEU A 36 8.34 8.89 3.24
CA LEU A 36 8.23 8.23 4.53
C LEU A 36 8.92 9.07 5.61
N LEU A 37 8.12 9.70 6.49
CA LEU A 37 8.61 10.48 7.63
C LEU A 37 8.40 9.78 8.99
N GLU A 38 7.94 8.53 8.96
CA GLU A 38 7.65 7.77 10.18
C GLU A 38 8.91 7.59 11.04
N GLY A 39 8.82 8.00 12.31
CA GLY A 39 9.94 7.94 13.26
C GLY A 39 10.88 9.16 13.25
N GLU A 40 10.65 10.13 12.36
CA GLU A 40 11.45 11.36 12.28
C GLU A 40 10.91 12.48 13.18
N TYR A 41 9.64 12.41 13.58
CA TYR A 41 9.00 13.41 14.43
C TYR A 41 9.77 13.61 15.73
N LYS A 42 10.04 14.87 16.04
CA LYS A 42 10.69 15.27 17.29
C LYS A 42 10.16 16.63 17.73
N GLU A 43 9.36 16.61 18.79
CA GLU A 43 8.75 17.80 19.40
C GLU A 43 9.78 18.94 19.59
N ASN A 44 9.45 20.15 19.12
CA ASN A 44 10.30 21.35 19.16
C ASN A 44 11.63 21.23 18.38
N TYR A 45 11.67 20.43 17.31
CA TYR A 45 12.87 20.29 16.47
C TYR A 45 12.55 19.92 15.02
N PHE A 46 11.71 18.92 14.82
CA PHE A 46 11.18 18.52 13.53
C PHE A 46 9.79 17.96 13.81
N ASP A 47 8.90 18.87 14.17
CA ASP A 47 7.54 18.56 14.57
C ASP A 47 6.54 18.92 13.47
N CYS A 48 5.26 19.03 13.81
CA CYS A 48 4.20 19.19 12.82
C CYS A 48 4.37 20.41 11.91
N SER A 49 4.91 21.52 12.41
CA SER A 49 5.05 22.76 11.66
C SER A 49 6.24 22.71 10.69
N GLU A 50 7.41 22.19 11.10
CA GLU A 50 8.52 21.96 10.17
C GLU A 50 8.19 20.86 9.15
N MET A 51 7.53 19.77 9.57
CA MET A 51 7.12 18.70 8.65
C MET A 51 6.06 19.18 7.66
N ALA A 52 5.12 20.04 8.08
CA ALA A 52 4.15 20.67 7.18
C ALA A 52 4.84 21.55 6.14
N ALA A 53 5.79 22.40 6.57
CA ALA A 53 6.56 23.25 5.67
C ALA A 53 7.45 22.44 4.69
N LEU A 54 8.01 21.31 5.14
CA LEU A 54 8.75 20.40 4.25
C LEU A 54 7.83 19.78 3.19
N ILE A 55 6.66 19.29 3.59
CA ILE A 55 5.71 18.64 2.65
C ILE A 55 5.15 19.67 1.67
N GLU A 56 4.81 20.86 2.14
CA GLU A 56 4.40 22.01 1.32
C GLU A 56 5.47 22.28 0.25
N TRP A 57 6.72 22.50 0.66
CA TRP A 57 7.84 22.74 -0.26
C TRP A 57 8.02 21.61 -1.27
N TYR A 58 7.94 20.36 -0.80
CA TYR A 58 8.10 19.17 -1.63
C TYR A 58 7.01 19.08 -2.71
N LEU A 59 5.77 19.38 -2.35
CA LEU A 59 4.62 19.30 -3.24
C LEU A 59 4.53 20.50 -4.21
N GLU A 60 4.81 21.72 -3.75
CA GLU A 60 4.96 22.90 -4.62
C GLU A 60 6.06 22.70 -5.66
N GLY A 61 7.20 22.14 -5.24
CA GLY A 61 8.28 21.77 -6.15
C GLY A 61 7.85 20.73 -7.20
N ARG A 62 6.78 19.99 -6.93
CA ARG A 62 6.14 19.03 -7.84
C ARG A 62 4.87 19.57 -8.49
N GLY A 63 4.69 20.89 -8.48
CA GLY A 63 3.62 21.59 -9.18
C GLY A 63 2.23 21.38 -8.59
N VAL A 64 2.14 20.97 -7.32
CA VAL A 64 0.89 20.91 -6.57
C VAL A 64 0.69 22.24 -5.85
N ASP A 65 -0.47 22.85 -6.03
CA ASP A 65 -0.89 24.05 -5.27
C ASP A 65 -1.21 23.62 -3.85
N THR A 66 -0.51 24.18 -2.86
CA THR A 66 -0.61 23.79 -1.46
C THR A 66 -0.77 24.99 -0.55
N ARG A 67 -1.16 24.71 0.70
CA ARG A 67 -1.27 25.68 1.79
C ARG A 67 -0.81 25.04 3.07
N ILE A 68 -0.14 25.82 3.90
CA ILE A 68 0.12 25.48 5.29
C ILE A 68 -1.14 25.86 6.08
N VAL A 69 -1.66 24.91 6.86
CA VAL A 69 -2.86 25.09 7.66
C VAL A 69 -2.51 24.81 9.10
N THR A 70 -3.02 25.63 10.01
CA THR A 70 -2.81 25.48 11.45
C THR A 70 -4.14 25.38 12.16
N GLY A 71 -4.17 24.61 13.24
CA GLY A 71 -5.31 24.51 14.13
C GLY A 71 -4.83 24.53 15.59
N GLU A 72 -5.59 25.18 16.44
CA GLU A 72 -5.36 25.26 17.86
C GLU A 72 -6.17 24.18 18.58
N HIS A 73 -5.68 23.76 19.74
CA HIS A 73 -6.41 23.00 20.76
C HIS A 73 -7.31 21.83 20.30
N ASN A 74 -6.86 20.59 20.54
CA ASN A 74 -7.58 19.33 20.25
C ASN A 74 -7.64 18.98 18.75
N GLN A 75 -6.66 19.44 17.98
CA GLN A 75 -6.45 18.90 16.65
C GLN A 75 -5.94 17.46 16.76
N PRO A 76 -6.33 16.57 15.84
CA PRO A 76 -5.79 15.21 15.79
C PRO A 76 -4.30 15.24 15.44
N HIS A 77 -3.48 14.48 16.16
CA HIS A 77 -2.10 14.14 15.79
C HIS A 77 -2.01 12.63 15.54
N ASP A 78 -1.06 12.18 14.72
CA ASP A 78 -0.71 10.77 14.51
C ASP A 78 -1.91 9.86 14.13
N VAL A 79 -2.39 10.02 12.90
CA VAL A 79 -3.49 9.23 12.34
C VAL A 79 -3.05 7.81 11.96
N LEU A 80 -2.97 6.89 12.93
CA LEU A 80 -2.79 5.47 12.65
C LEU A 80 -4.06 4.87 12.02
N VAL A 81 -3.88 4.16 10.89
CA VAL A 81 -4.93 3.35 10.27
C VAL A 81 -5.30 2.22 11.23
N GLY A 82 -6.43 2.36 11.94
CA GLY A 82 -6.89 1.40 12.96
C GLY A 82 -7.46 2.02 14.22
N GLY A 83 -7.28 3.33 14.40
CA GLY A 83 -7.90 4.07 15.51
C GLY A 83 -7.08 5.33 15.80
N PHE A 84 -7.76 6.47 15.82
CA PHE A 84 -7.17 7.69 16.36
C PHE A 84 -6.68 7.41 17.79
N GLU A 85 -5.43 7.71 18.08
CA GLU A 85 -5.12 8.16 19.44
C GLU A 85 -5.62 9.59 19.57
N TYR A 86 -6.94 9.72 19.75
CA TYR A 86 -7.56 10.98 20.14
C TYR A 86 -7.20 11.23 21.61
N ALA A 87 -5.97 11.64 21.86
CA ALA A 87 -5.58 12.15 23.16
C ALA A 87 -6.16 13.58 23.23
N ASN A 88 -7.29 13.76 23.93
CA ASN A 88 -7.75 15.11 24.30
C ASN A 88 -6.55 15.90 24.86
N ASN A 89 -6.31 17.12 24.37
CA ASN A 89 -5.18 18.03 24.68
C ASN A 89 -3.84 17.83 23.94
N THR A 90 -3.82 17.45 22.66
CA THR A 90 -2.56 17.34 21.89
C THR A 90 -1.90 18.67 21.48
N GLY A 91 -2.50 19.82 21.80
CA GLY A 91 -1.91 21.13 21.54
C GLY A 91 -2.30 21.71 20.19
N ASP A 92 -1.44 22.58 19.67
CA ASP A 92 -1.58 23.20 18.36
C ASP A 92 -0.95 22.28 17.31
N HIS A 93 -1.48 22.31 16.09
CA HIS A 93 -1.07 21.40 15.00
C HIS A 93 -0.98 22.14 13.68
N ALA A 94 -0.07 21.70 12.81
CA ALA A 94 0.02 22.14 11.43
C ALA A 94 -0.14 20.97 10.46
N TRP A 95 -0.81 21.21 9.34
CA TRP A 95 -0.98 20.25 8.26
C TRP A 95 -0.96 20.94 6.89
N VAL A 96 -0.94 20.15 5.82
CA VAL A 96 -0.93 20.67 4.45
C VAL A 96 -2.28 20.43 3.80
N ALA A 97 -2.85 21.46 3.19
CA ALA A 97 -3.98 21.32 2.26
C ALA A 97 -3.44 21.42 0.84
N SER A 98 -3.59 20.36 0.07
CA SER A 98 -3.15 20.30 -1.33
C SER A 98 -4.33 20.33 -2.28
N ASN A 99 -4.18 21.00 -3.43
CA ASN A 99 -5.20 21.15 -4.45
C ASN A 99 -4.72 20.49 -5.74
N ILE A 100 -5.39 19.39 -6.11
CA ILE A 100 -5.11 18.65 -7.33
C ILE A 100 -6.37 18.59 -8.18
N SER A 101 -6.30 19.26 -9.33
CA SER A 101 -7.42 19.32 -10.28
C SER A 101 -8.74 19.83 -9.66
N GLY A 102 -8.64 20.73 -8.67
CA GLY A 102 -9.80 21.33 -7.99
C GLY A 102 -10.33 20.54 -6.80
N ASN A 103 -9.73 19.38 -6.48
CA ASN A 103 -10.02 18.63 -5.27
C ASN A 103 -8.99 18.95 -4.19
N VAL A 104 -9.45 19.17 -2.96
CA VAL A 104 -8.59 19.45 -1.82
C VAL A 104 -8.33 18.16 -1.05
N PHE A 105 -7.06 17.85 -0.80
CA PHE A 105 -6.64 16.73 0.04
C PHE A 105 -5.86 17.27 1.24
N LEU A 106 -6.31 16.90 2.44
CA LEU A 106 -5.58 17.19 3.67
C LEU A 106 -4.47 16.15 3.86
N ILE A 107 -3.28 16.60 4.23
CA ILE A 107 -2.11 15.74 4.42
C ILE A 107 -1.63 15.93 5.85
N GLU A 108 -1.64 14.83 6.61
CA GLU A 108 -1.07 14.75 7.94
C GLU A 108 0.45 14.65 7.83
N PRO A 109 1.21 15.68 8.24
CA PRO A 109 2.64 15.72 8.01
C PRO A 109 3.44 14.76 8.88
N THR A 110 3.02 14.46 10.11
CA THR A 110 3.79 13.57 11.00
C THR A 110 3.91 12.14 10.44
N MET A 111 2.96 11.77 9.59
CA MET A 111 2.93 10.48 8.90
C MET A 111 3.13 10.60 7.39
N ALA A 112 3.14 11.82 6.85
CA ALA A 112 3.13 12.13 5.42
C ALA A 112 2.07 11.31 4.66
N ARG A 113 0.80 11.41 5.11
CA ARG A 113 -0.32 10.65 4.53
C ARG A 113 -1.51 11.55 4.28
N ILE A 114 -2.28 11.23 3.23
CA ILE A 114 -3.59 11.87 3.02
C ILE A 114 -4.53 11.45 4.17
N VAL A 115 -5.13 12.43 4.82
CA VAL A 115 -6.14 12.25 5.85
C VAL A 115 -7.35 11.53 5.24
N PRO A 116 -7.82 10.41 5.81
CA PRO A 116 -9.03 9.75 5.32
C PRO A 116 -10.27 10.65 5.46
N GLU A 117 -11.18 10.59 4.49
CA GLU A 117 -12.40 11.44 4.44
C GLU A 117 -13.20 11.41 5.75
N SER A 118 -13.33 10.24 6.37
CA SER A 118 -14.02 10.06 7.65
C SER A 118 -13.44 10.88 8.81
N LEU A 119 -12.21 11.36 8.65
CA LEU A 119 -11.42 12.06 9.66
C LEU A 119 -11.25 13.56 9.36
N GLU A 120 -11.56 14.01 8.14
CA GLU A 120 -11.40 15.42 7.76
C GLU A 120 -12.20 16.38 8.65
N GLN A 121 -13.36 15.94 9.17
CA GLN A 121 -14.18 16.73 10.08
C GLN A 121 -13.47 17.13 11.39
N TYR A 122 -12.36 16.49 11.73
CA TYR A 122 -11.57 16.80 12.93
C TYR A 122 -10.41 17.77 12.65
N TYR A 123 -10.08 18.04 11.38
CA TYR A 123 -9.07 19.01 10.98
C TYR A 123 -9.72 20.38 10.81
N ILE A 124 -9.81 21.13 11.89
CA ILE A 124 -10.54 22.41 11.94
C ILE A 124 -9.52 23.54 11.85
N PRO A 125 -9.44 24.28 10.73
CA PRO A 125 -8.44 25.30 10.54
C PRO A 125 -8.74 26.56 11.37
N ASP A 126 -7.74 27.01 12.13
CA ASP A 126 -7.70 28.34 12.74
C ASP A 126 -6.88 29.32 11.88
N GLY A 127 -5.90 28.81 11.13
CA GLY A 127 -5.09 29.56 10.17
C GLY A 127 -4.91 28.81 8.85
N SER A 128 -4.83 29.54 7.73
CA SER A 128 -4.50 28.99 6.42
C SER A 128 -3.68 30.01 5.63
N TYR A 129 -2.51 29.58 5.20
CA TYR A 129 -1.45 30.42 4.63
C TYR A 129 -1.11 29.92 3.23
N SER A 130 -0.93 30.82 2.26
CA SER A 130 -0.69 30.37 0.87
C SER A 130 0.69 29.78 0.66
N ASP A 131 1.66 30.12 1.49
CA ASP A 131 3.04 29.68 1.39
C ASP A 131 3.78 29.82 2.73
N ILE A 132 5.05 29.43 2.74
CA ILE A 132 5.93 29.56 3.90
C ILE A 132 6.14 31.03 4.34
N TYR A 133 6.11 31.99 3.41
CA TYR A 133 6.36 33.40 3.72
C TYR A 133 5.19 34.00 4.49
N ASP A 134 3.96 33.64 4.09
CA ASP A 134 2.73 34.05 4.75
C ASP A 134 2.65 33.55 6.20
N VAL A 135 2.96 32.27 6.43
CA VAL A 135 2.89 31.71 7.79
C VAL A 135 3.98 32.30 8.70
N VAL A 136 5.18 32.53 8.17
CA VAL A 136 6.30 33.14 8.92
C VAL A 136 6.06 34.63 9.21
N ASP A 137 5.44 35.38 8.29
CA ASP A 137 5.04 36.77 8.59
C ASP A 137 3.94 36.81 9.67
N SER A 138 2.99 35.87 9.62
CA SER A 138 1.90 35.76 10.60
C SER A 138 2.41 35.39 11.99
N SER A 139 3.19 34.30 12.10
CA SER A 139 3.77 33.80 13.36
C SER A 139 4.86 34.70 13.93
N ARG A 140 5.42 35.57 13.06
CA ARG A 140 6.60 36.40 13.34
C ARG A 140 7.86 35.58 13.66
N SER A 141 7.92 34.31 13.26
CA SER A 141 9.08 33.44 13.46
C SER A 141 9.25 32.42 12.34
N ALA A 142 10.45 32.37 11.76
CA ALA A 142 10.82 31.30 10.84
C ALA A 142 11.18 30.01 11.58
N SER A 143 11.61 30.11 12.84
CA SER A 143 12.10 28.98 13.65
C SER A 143 11.06 27.91 13.97
N GLU A 144 9.79 28.16 13.66
CA GLU A 144 8.69 27.23 13.82
C GLU A 144 8.50 26.39 12.54
N TYR A 145 9.08 26.80 11.42
CA TYR A 145 8.87 26.18 10.12
C TYR A 145 10.19 25.91 9.40
N ASP A 146 11.32 26.03 10.10
CA ASP A 146 12.67 26.02 9.54
C ASP A 146 13.24 24.60 9.36
N TRP A 147 12.46 23.74 8.68
CA TRP A 147 12.86 22.36 8.36
C TRP A 147 14.23 22.26 7.68
N TRP A 148 14.67 23.32 6.98
CA TRP A 148 15.98 23.38 6.33
C TRP A 148 17.16 23.38 7.31
N THR A 149 16.92 23.55 8.61
CA THR A 149 17.92 23.35 9.67
C THR A 149 18.15 21.87 9.99
N VAL A 150 17.21 21.01 9.58
CA VAL A 150 17.23 19.55 9.74
C VAL A 150 17.64 18.86 8.43
N VAL A 151 17.16 19.38 7.28
CA VAL A 151 17.40 18.81 5.95
C VAL A 151 18.01 19.85 5.01
N GLU A 152 19.09 19.49 4.31
CA GLU A 152 19.70 20.40 3.33
C GLU A 152 18.78 20.61 2.11
N ILE A 153 18.30 21.84 1.91
CA ILE A 153 17.37 22.21 0.82
C ILE A 153 17.88 21.91 -0.60
N SER A 154 19.21 21.89 -0.79
CA SER A 154 19.86 21.59 -2.08
C SER A 154 20.16 20.11 -2.30
N SER A 155 19.94 19.27 -1.30
CA SER A 155 20.20 17.84 -1.36
C SER A 155 18.95 17.09 -1.84
N PRO A 156 19.12 15.90 -2.47
CA PRO A 156 17.99 14.99 -2.68
C PRO A 156 17.29 14.76 -1.34
N LEU A 157 15.96 14.70 -1.35
CA LEU A 157 15.17 14.46 -0.14
C LEU A 157 15.75 13.24 0.59
N PRO A 158 16.22 13.38 1.85
CA PRO A 158 16.90 12.30 2.57
C PRO A 158 15.92 11.22 3.04
N PHE A 159 14.61 11.44 2.83
CA PHE A 159 13.55 10.52 3.19
C PHE A 159 13.21 9.61 2.02
N PRO A 160 13.02 8.30 2.25
CA PRO A 160 12.56 7.38 1.22
C PRO A 160 11.24 7.86 0.61
N THR A 161 11.18 7.92 -0.71
CA THR A 161 9.90 8.09 -1.44
C THR A 161 9.38 6.72 -1.88
N PRO A 162 8.07 6.58 -2.13
CA PRO A 162 7.52 5.33 -2.62
C PRO A 162 8.22 4.87 -3.90
N ILE A 163 8.50 3.58 -3.98
CA ILE A 163 9.04 2.97 -5.19
C ILE A 163 7.90 2.64 -6.14
N GLN A 164 8.19 2.74 -7.43
CA GLN A 164 7.30 2.15 -8.42
C GLN A 164 7.43 0.63 -8.34
N LEU A 165 6.34 -0.03 -7.95
CA LEU A 165 6.27 -1.49 -7.96
C LEU A 165 6.47 -2.02 -9.39
N PRO A 166 7.11 -3.20 -9.55
CA PRO A 166 7.20 -3.84 -10.84
C PRO A 166 5.81 -4.22 -11.35
N ARG A 167 5.73 -4.63 -12.62
CA ARG A 167 4.47 -5.14 -13.19
C ARG A 167 3.94 -6.28 -12.33
N ALA A 168 2.62 -6.37 -12.17
CA ALA A 168 1.96 -7.40 -11.38
C ALA A 168 2.49 -8.81 -11.69
N SER A 169 2.69 -9.15 -12.97
CA SER A 169 3.25 -10.45 -13.38
C SER A 169 4.65 -10.75 -12.84
N TRP A 170 5.48 -9.74 -12.65
CA TRP A 170 6.83 -9.91 -12.08
C TRP A 170 6.74 -10.06 -10.56
N LEU A 171 5.90 -9.26 -9.92
CA LEU A 171 5.64 -9.37 -8.49
C LEU A 171 5.07 -10.76 -8.12
N GLU A 172 4.15 -11.28 -8.92
CA GLU A 172 3.60 -12.64 -8.77
C GLU A 172 4.69 -13.71 -8.90
N SER A 173 5.60 -13.55 -9.86
CA SER A 173 6.73 -14.46 -10.06
C SER A 173 7.71 -14.41 -8.89
N ASP A 174 8.06 -13.21 -8.41
CA ASP A 174 8.99 -13.04 -7.29
C ASP A 174 8.44 -13.68 -6.00
N LEU A 175 7.15 -13.50 -5.74
CA LEU A 175 6.50 -14.11 -4.58
C LEU A 175 6.38 -15.63 -4.72
N PHE A 176 6.07 -16.13 -5.92
CA PHE A 176 6.03 -17.57 -6.18
C PHE A 176 7.40 -18.23 -5.95
N ASP A 177 8.47 -17.61 -6.47
CA ASP A 177 9.84 -18.09 -6.28
C ASP A 177 10.25 -18.05 -4.81
N LEU A 178 9.87 -16.99 -4.09
CA LEU A 178 10.17 -16.84 -2.66
C LEU A 178 9.43 -17.88 -1.81
N MET A 179 8.17 -18.16 -2.12
CA MET A 179 7.41 -19.23 -1.50
C MET A 179 8.06 -20.60 -1.77
N ASN A 180 8.48 -20.89 -3.00
CA ASN A 180 9.14 -22.15 -3.32
C ASN A 180 10.48 -22.31 -2.57
N LYS A 181 11.24 -21.22 -2.39
CA LYS A 181 12.43 -21.22 -1.53
C LYS A 181 12.09 -21.57 -0.08
N GLU A 182 11.00 -21.01 0.46
CA GLU A 182 10.57 -21.32 1.83
C GLU A 182 10.05 -22.77 1.96
N ARG A 183 9.36 -23.28 0.93
CA ARG A 183 8.96 -24.70 0.86
C ARG A 183 10.17 -25.64 0.88
N GLU A 184 11.17 -25.38 0.05
CA GLU A 184 12.41 -26.17 -0.01
C GLU A 184 13.18 -26.13 1.31
N LYS A 185 13.26 -24.96 1.94
CA LYS A 185 13.86 -24.78 3.28
C LYS A 185 13.15 -25.62 4.35
N ASN A 186 11.84 -25.83 4.22
CA ASN A 186 11.05 -26.66 5.11
C ASN A 186 10.94 -28.14 4.66
N GLY A 187 11.68 -28.55 3.62
CA GLY A 187 11.76 -29.94 3.16
C GLY A 187 10.63 -30.37 2.22
N PHE A 188 9.84 -29.43 1.70
CA PHE A 188 8.80 -29.69 0.70
C PHE A 188 9.33 -29.54 -0.72
N SER A 189 8.68 -30.20 -1.69
CA SER A 189 8.97 -30.00 -3.11
C SER A 189 8.46 -28.64 -3.58
N ALA A 190 9.21 -28.00 -4.48
CA ALA A 190 8.78 -26.80 -5.17
C ALA A 190 7.50 -27.09 -6.00
N LEU A 191 6.58 -26.13 -6.00
CA LEU A 191 5.36 -26.16 -6.78
C LEU A 191 5.67 -25.78 -8.23
N GLU A 192 4.93 -26.36 -9.17
CA GLU A 192 4.92 -25.93 -10.57
C GLU A 192 3.99 -24.72 -10.75
N TRP A 193 4.43 -23.72 -11.51
CA TRP A 193 3.60 -22.55 -11.81
C TRP A 193 2.46 -22.91 -12.75
N ASN A 194 1.23 -22.63 -12.33
CA ASN A 194 0.05 -22.79 -13.17
C ASN A 194 -0.54 -21.42 -13.56
N GLY A 195 -0.46 -21.09 -14.85
CA GLY A 195 -0.91 -19.81 -15.39
C GLY A 195 -2.43 -19.60 -15.38
N GLU A 196 -3.24 -20.66 -15.45
CA GLU A 196 -4.71 -20.55 -15.35
C GLU A 196 -5.10 -20.18 -13.91
N ILE A 197 -4.49 -20.86 -12.94
CA ILE A 197 -4.68 -20.57 -11.50
C ILE A 197 -4.20 -19.16 -11.17
N ALA A 198 -3.04 -18.75 -11.67
CA ALA A 198 -2.55 -17.39 -11.49
C ALA A 198 -3.49 -16.34 -12.13
N GLY A 199 -4.11 -16.68 -13.26
CA GLY A 199 -5.15 -15.86 -13.89
C GLY A 199 -6.36 -15.65 -12.97
N ALA A 200 -6.89 -16.73 -12.40
CA ALA A 200 -8.01 -16.68 -11.46
C ALA A 200 -7.66 -15.92 -10.17
N ALA A 201 -6.48 -16.19 -9.61
CA ALA A 201 -5.97 -15.47 -8.44
C ALA A 201 -5.81 -13.98 -8.72
N ARG A 202 -5.33 -13.60 -9.91
CA ARG A 202 -5.18 -12.19 -10.30
C ARG A 202 -6.53 -11.50 -10.47
N ALA A 203 -7.51 -12.16 -11.06
CA ALA A 203 -8.87 -11.63 -11.15
C ALA A 203 -9.41 -11.33 -9.73
N HIS A 204 -9.25 -12.28 -8.82
CA HIS A 204 -9.66 -12.11 -7.43
C HIS A 204 -8.93 -10.95 -6.71
N SER A 205 -7.60 -10.83 -6.87
CA SER A 205 -6.86 -9.69 -6.30
C SER A 205 -7.33 -8.35 -6.86
N ASN A 206 -7.71 -8.27 -8.14
CA ASN A 206 -8.26 -7.05 -8.73
C ASN A 206 -9.63 -6.68 -8.15
N ASP A 207 -10.48 -7.68 -7.88
CA ASP A 207 -11.76 -7.46 -7.22
C ASP A 207 -11.55 -6.88 -5.81
N LEU A 208 -10.58 -7.41 -5.06
CA LEU A 208 -10.23 -6.91 -3.73
C LEU A 208 -9.68 -5.48 -3.76
N ALA A 209 -8.79 -5.18 -4.71
CA ALA A 209 -8.25 -3.83 -4.91
C ALA A 209 -9.35 -2.84 -5.29
N SER A 210 -10.34 -3.27 -6.08
CA SER A 210 -11.49 -2.44 -6.46
C SER A 210 -12.46 -2.21 -5.30
N ALA A 211 -12.53 -3.16 -4.36
CA ALA A 211 -13.40 -3.09 -3.19
C ALA A 211 -12.74 -2.51 -1.93
N GLY A 212 -11.45 -2.16 -1.99
CA GLY A 212 -10.71 -1.64 -0.83
C GLY A 212 -10.48 -2.67 0.29
N GLY A 213 -10.53 -3.97 -0.01
CA GLY A 213 -10.28 -5.04 0.96
C GLY A 213 -11.43 -5.39 1.92
N ASP A 214 -12.57 -4.69 1.85
CA ASP A 214 -13.76 -4.99 2.66
C ASP A 214 -14.31 -6.42 2.44
N ASP A 215 -13.93 -7.04 1.32
CA ASP A 215 -14.40 -8.36 0.92
C ASP A 215 -13.47 -9.51 1.29
N LEU A 216 -12.42 -9.29 2.08
CA LEU A 216 -11.58 -10.40 2.61
C LEU A 216 -12.41 -11.42 3.41
N LYS A 217 -13.61 -11.06 3.88
CA LYS A 217 -14.57 -11.94 4.57
C LYS A 217 -15.59 -12.63 3.66
N HIS A 218 -15.73 -12.23 2.40
CA HIS A 218 -16.60 -12.91 1.41
C HIS A 218 -15.89 -13.26 0.10
N ALA A 219 -14.56 -13.19 0.08
CA ALA A 219 -13.71 -13.73 -0.97
C ALA A 219 -14.21 -15.11 -1.39
N SER A 220 -14.40 -15.28 -2.71
CA SER A 220 -15.13 -16.39 -3.34
C SER A 220 -14.94 -17.71 -2.60
N ALA A 221 -16.06 -18.36 -2.25
CA ALA A 221 -16.06 -19.69 -1.68
C ALA A 221 -15.31 -20.73 -2.55
N ASP A 222 -15.03 -20.42 -3.83
CA ASP A 222 -14.22 -21.23 -4.72
C ASP A 222 -13.67 -20.45 -5.95
N ILE A 223 -12.59 -19.66 -5.75
CA ILE A 223 -11.92 -18.82 -6.77
C ILE A 223 -11.71 -19.54 -8.12
N LEU A 224 -11.43 -20.84 -8.07
CA LEU A 224 -11.18 -21.65 -9.25
C LEU A 224 -12.47 -21.98 -10.01
N LYS A 225 -13.56 -22.33 -9.32
CA LYS A 225 -14.85 -22.60 -9.99
C LYS A 225 -15.42 -21.37 -10.69
N ASP A 226 -15.27 -20.20 -10.08
CA ASP A 226 -15.73 -18.94 -10.68
C ASP A 226 -14.97 -18.59 -11.97
N ASN A 227 -13.80 -19.20 -12.17
CA ASN A 227 -12.98 -19.07 -13.36
C ASN A 227 -13.00 -20.33 -14.26
N ASP A 228 -13.99 -21.21 -14.08
CA ASP A 228 -14.14 -22.47 -14.81
C ASP A 228 -12.93 -23.43 -14.67
N ILE A 229 -12.18 -23.33 -13.59
CA ILE A 229 -11.06 -24.20 -13.23
C ILE A 229 -11.54 -25.26 -12.24
N TYR A 230 -11.38 -26.53 -12.60
CA TYR A 230 -11.86 -27.66 -11.80
C TYR A 230 -10.68 -28.50 -11.28
N TYR A 231 -10.59 -28.62 -9.96
CA TYR A 231 -9.61 -29.40 -9.19
C TYR A 231 -10.37 -30.30 -8.20
N PHE A 232 -9.75 -31.36 -7.69
CA PHE A 232 -10.51 -32.41 -6.99
C PHE A 232 -10.18 -32.60 -5.51
N ASP A 233 -8.91 -32.57 -5.13
CA ASP A 233 -8.52 -33.08 -3.81
C ASP A 233 -8.56 -31.97 -2.76
N ILE A 234 -7.61 -31.04 -2.86
CA ILE A 234 -7.42 -29.96 -1.92
C ILE A 234 -7.06 -28.74 -2.77
N THR A 235 -7.78 -27.63 -2.59
CA THR A 235 -7.11 -26.33 -2.75
C THR A 235 -7.07 -25.59 -1.44
N VAL A 236 -5.97 -24.90 -1.29
CA VAL A 236 -5.83 -23.84 -0.31
C VAL A 236 -5.71 -22.56 -1.11
N SER A 237 -6.66 -21.65 -0.89
CA SER A 237 -6.57 -20.27 -1.32
C SER A 237 -6.16 -19.42 -0.13
N ARG A 238 -5.12 -18.60 -0.31
CA ARG A 238 -4.67 -17.61 0.66
C ARG A 238 -4.78 -16.24 0.06
N THR A 239 -5.40 -15.35 0.81
CA THR A 239 -5.55 -13.97 0.41
C THR A 239 -5.10 -13.08 1.55
N PHE A 240 -4.24 -12.12 1.26
CA PHE A 240 -3.83 -11.09 2.20
C PHE A 240 -3.57 -9.77 1.47
N SER A 241 -3.59 -8.68 2.23
CA SER A 241 -3.26 -7.35 1.76
C SER A 241 -2.04 -6.81 2.49
N MET A 242 -1.18 -6.12 1.77
CA MET A 242 -0.04 -5.38 2.30
C MET A 242 -0.33 -3.89 2.19
N PRO A 243 -0.38 -3.16 3.33
CA PRO A 243 -0.54 -1.72 3.31
C PRO A 243 0.53 -1.07 2.45
N GLY A 244 0.10 -0.19 1.55
CA GLY A 244 0.99 0.68 0.80
C GLY A 244 1.05 2.10 1.37
N PRO A 245 1.81 2.99 0.71
CA PRO A 245 2.70 2.72 -0.42
C PRO A 245 3.98 1.97 -0.02
N VAL A 246 4.70 1.38 -1.00
CA VAL A 246 5.92 0.59 -0.75
C VAL A 246 7.17 1.45 -0.91
N TYR A 247 8.08 1.40 0.06
CA TYR A 247 9.33 2.19 0.06
C TYR A 247 10.60 1.36 -0.19
N ASN A 248 10.54 0.06 0.11
CA ASN A 248 11.65 -0.86 -0.08
C ASN A 248 11.10 -2.21 -0.61
N TYR A 249 11.53 -2.59 -1.80
CA TYR A 249 11.01 -3.80 -2.47
C TYR A 249 11.40 -5.09 -1.76
N GLU A 250 12.64 -5.19 -1.28
CA GLU A 250 13.13 -6.41 -0.63
C GLU A 250 12.45 -6.62 0.73
N GLU A 251 12.31 -5.55 1.51
CA GLU A 251 11.59 -5.57 2.78
C GLU A 251 10.10 -5.88 2.56
N PHE A 252 9.50 -5.30 1.53
CA PHE A 252 8.13 -5.59 1.15
C PHE A 252 7.90 -7.07 0.81
N LEU A 253 8.76 -7.68 -0.02
CA LEU A 253 8.70 -9.10 -0.33
C LEU A 253 8.88 -9.96 0.93
N LYS A 254 9.78 -9.57 1.83
CA LYS A 254 9.98 -10.25 3.10
C LYS A 254 8.71 -10.18 3.97
N ASN A 255 8.09 -9.01 4.10
CA ASN A 255 6.86 -8.83 4.85
C ASN A 255 5.71 -9.66 4.26
N CYS A 256 5.64 -9.81 2.93
CA CYS A 256 4.68 -10.70 2.28
C CYS A 256 4.81 -12.15 2.74
N VAL A 257 6.03 -12.67 2.85
CA VAL A 257 6.29 -14.02 3.37
C VAL A 257 5.98 -14.12 4.86
N ASP A 258 6.39 -13.13 5.65
CA ASP A 258 6.15 -13.13 7.09
C ASP A 258 4.63 -13.12 7.41
N ALA A 259 3.83 -12.37 6.64
CA ALA A 259 2.36 -12.38 6.76
C ALA A 259 1.74 -13.72 6.33
N TRP A 260 2.38 -14.39 5.37
CA TRP A 260 1.98 -15.71 4.93
C TRP A 260 2.15 -16.76 6.03
N ASP A 261 3.28 -16.71 6.74
CA ASP A 261 3.62 -17.63 7.83
C ASP A 261 2.84 -17.33 9.11
N SER A 262 2.50 -16.06 9.37
CA SER A 262 1.81 -15.64 10.61
C SER A 262 0.29 -15.82 10.58
N ASN A 263 -0.34 -15.90 9.40
CA ASN A 263 -1.77 -16.23 9.25
C ASN A 263 -2.07 -17.74 9.45
N GLU A 264 -1.13 -18.51 10.01
CA GLU A 264 -1.36 -19.87 10.45
C GLU A 264 -2.29 -19.92 11.68
N THR A 265 -3.59 -19.99 11.43
CA THR A 265 -4.38 -20.94 12.21
C THR A 265 -3.84 -22.32 11.89
N GLU A 266 -3.07 -22.88 12.82
CA GLU A 266 -2.62 -24.28 12.90
C GLU A 266 -3.06 -25.16 11.69
N HIS A 267 -2.11 -25.50 10.80
CA HIS A 267 -2.05 -26.72 9.94
C HIS A 267 -2.02 -26.62 8.39
N GLN A 268 -1.99 -25.45 7.72
CA GLN A 268 -2.21 -25.46 6.25
C GLN A 268 -1.04 -25.05 5.33
N THR A 269 0.13 -24.63 5.83
CA THR A 269 1.26 -24.21 4.95
C THR A 269 2.20 -25.37 4.63
N ALA A 270 2.12 -26.40 5.46
CA ALA A 270 2.96 -27.58 5.46
C ALA A 270 2.22 -28.83 5.00
N GLU A 271 1.14 -28.70 4.20
CA GLU A 271 0.58 -29.89 3.56
C GLU A 271 1.54 -30.33 2.43
N PRO A 272 2.16 -31.53 2.56
CA PRO A 272 3.23 -31.98 1.66
C PRO A 272 2.75 -32.33 0.25
N ASP A 273 1.45 -32.24 -0.04
CA ASP A 273 0.80 -32.91 -1.17
C ASP A 273 0.36 -31.98 -2.32
N PHE A 274 0.75 -30.70 -2.34
CA PHE A 274 0.47 -29.79 -3.47
C PHE A 274 1.50 -29.94 -4.62
N ASP A 275 1.02 -29.87 -5.86
CA ASP A 275 1.83 -30.02 -7.07
C ASP A 275 1.97 -28.70 -7.84
N GLU A 276 0.90 -27.90 -7.87
CA GLU A 276 0.81 -26.71 -8.71
C GLU A 276 0.29 -25.52 -7.90
N SER A 277 0.72 -24.30 -8.22
CA SER A 277 0.19 -23.08 -7.63
C SER A 277 0.23 -21.92 -8.60
N GLY A 278 -0.65 -20.94 -8.37
CA GLY A 278 -0.65 -19.66 -9.05
C GLY A 278 -0.77 -18.52 -8.05
N VAL A 279 -0.07 -17.41 -8.32
CA VAL A 279 -0.13 -16.17 -7.54
C VAL A 279 -0.73 -15.07 -8.40
N GLY A 280 -1.62 -14.28 -7.81
CA GLY A 280 -2.23 -13.11 -8.41
C GLY A 280 -1.99 -11.88 -7.55
N ALA A 281 -1.57 -10.78 -8.16
CA ALA A 281 -1.34 -9.50 -7.48
C ALA A 281 -2.15 -8.37 -8.11
N ALA A 282 -2.64 -7.45 -7.28
CA ALA A 282 -3.25 -6.20 -7.71
C ALA A 282 -2.88 -5.07 -6.74
N VAL A 283 -2.92 -3.82 -7.21
CA VAL A 283 -2.62 -2.65 -6.39
C VAL A 283 -3.80 -1.68 -6.51
N ASP A 284 -4.30 -1.18 -5.38
CA ASP A 284 -5.36 -0.16 -5.39
C ASP A 284 -4.79 1.26 -5.61
N SER A 285 -5.67 2.25 -5.64
CA SER A 285 -5.29 3.66 -5.78
C SER A 285 -4.54 4.22 -4.56
N ALA A 286 -4.65 3.57 -3.40
CA ALA A 286 -3.90 3.92 -2.20
C ALA A 286 -2.48 3.31 -2.18
N GLY A 287 -2.17 2.43 -3.13
CA GLY A 287 -0.91 1.70 -3.19
C GLY A 287 -0.91 0.41 -2.37
N THR A 288 -2.03 0.06 -1.73
CA THR A 288 -2.21 -1.23 -1.04
C THR A 288 -2.09 -2.35 -2.05
N VAL A 289 -1.31 -3.37 -1.71
CA VAL A 289 -1.08 -4.51 -2.59
C VAL A 289 -1.87 -5.72 -2.10
N TYR A 290 -2.69 -6.29 -2.97
CA TYR A 290 -3.53 -7.44 -2.71
C TYR A 290 -2.94 -8.67 -3.37
N PHE A 291 -2.78 -9.72 -2.58
CA PHE A 291 -2.22 -10.99 -3.02
C PHE A 291 -3.22 -12.11 -2.81
N THR A 292 -3.35 -12.93 -3.84
CA THR A 292 -4.10 -14.17 -3.79
C THR A 292 -3.16 -15.26 -4.28
N GLN A 293 -3.02 -16.33 -3.51
CA GLN A 293 -2.34 -17.53 -3.94
C GLN A 293 -3.30 -18.71 -3.84
N VAL A 294 -3.28 -19.56 -4.85
CA VAL A 294 -4.06 -20.79 -4.88
C VAL A 294 -3.13 -21.94 -5.21
N SER A 295 -3.06 -22.93 -4.32
CA SER A 295 -2.33 -24.18 -4.51
C SER A 295 -3.29 -25.34 -4.71
N ILE A 296 -2.96 -26.24 -5.63
CA ILE A 296 -3.73 -27.44 -5.91
C ILE A 296 -2.86 -28.68 -5.90
N ARG A 297 -3.48 -29.81 -5.55
CA ARG A 297 -2.97 -31.12 -5.92
C ARG A 297 -3.58 -31.55 -7.25
N ARG A 298 -2.74 -32.00 -8.18
CA ARG A 298 -3.19 -32.46 -9.49
C ARG A 298 -3.68 -33.90 -9.40
N ILE A 299 -4.81 -34.18 -10.05
CA ILE A 299 -5.20 -35.56 -10.38
C ILE A 299 -5.08 -35.75 -11.88
N HIS A 300 -4.39 -36.81 -12.31
CA HIS A 300 -4.06 -37.05 -13.71
C HIS A 300 -5.25 -37.54 -14.59
N CYS A 301 -6.47 -37.52 -14.08
CA CYS A 301 -7.66 -38.04 -14.75
C CYS A 301 -8.93 -37.27 -14.35
N GLY A 302 -10.02 -37.46 -15.11
CA GLY A 302 -11.37 -37.06 -14.71
C GLY A 302 -11.78 -35.63 -15.07
N TYR A 303 -10.85 -34.75 -15.47
CA TYR A 303 -11.13 -33.35 -15.84
C TYR A 303 -11.25 -33.14 -17.36
N LYS A 304 -11.85 -32.03 -17.81
CA LYS A 304 -12.05 -31.72 -19.23
C LYS A 304 -10.77 -31.96 -20.05
N ASN A 305 -10.86 -32.77 -21.10
CA ASN A 305 -9.76 -33.20 -21.97
C ASN A 305 -8.70 -34.15 -21.35
N ALA A 306 -8.83 -34.54 -20.09
CA ALA A 306 -7.97 -35.53 -19.44
C ALA A 306 -8.40 -36.96 -19.74
N PRO A 307 -7.55 -37.97 -19.45
CA PRO A 307 -7.97 -39.36 -19.36
C PRO A 307 -9.13 -39.53 -18.37
N CYS A 308 -10.05 -40.46 -18.64
CA CYS A 308 -11.04 -40.83 -17.63
C CYS A 308 -10.38 -41.47 -16.41
N CYS A 309 -10.92 -41.22 -15.21
CA CYS A 309 -10.44 -41.89 -14.01
C CYS A 309 -10.86 -43.34 -13.99
N THR A 310 -9.98 -44.20 -13.48
CA THR A 310 -10.22 -45.64 -13.35
C THR A 310 -9.88 -46.10 -11.95
N GLU A 311 -10.82 -46.75 -11.28
CA GLU A 311 -10.61 -47.42 -10.01
C GLU A 311 -11.07 -48.87 -10.14
N GLN A 312 -10.36 -49.81 -9.49
CA GLN A 312 -10.67 -51.22 -9.61
C GLN A 312 -12.10 -51.52 -9.12
N GLY A 313 -12.97 -51.97 -10.02
CA GLY A 313 -14.39 -52.24 -9.72
C GLY A 313 -15.36 -51.13 -10.11
N TYR A 314 -14.88 -50.01 -10.66
CA TYR A 314 -15.71 -48.89 -11.14
C TYR A 314 -15.59 -48.71 -12.66
N TYR A 315 -16.66 -48.20 -13.29
CA TYR A 315 -16.59 -47.76 -14.69
C TYR A 315 -15.71 -46.52 -14.83
N PRO A 316 -14.99 -46.34 -15.96
CA PRO A 316 -14.26 -45.12 -16.22
C PRO A 316 -15.17 -43.90 -16.09
N TRP A 317 -14.71 -42.91 -15.33
CA TRP A 317 -15.58 -41.81 -14.91
C TRP A 317 -14.86 -40.47 -15.00
N CYS A 318 -15.66 -39.41 -15.01
CA CYS A 318 -15.20 -38.03 -15.08
C CYS A 318 -15.94 -37.21 -14.04
N TYR A 319 -15.31 -36.13 -13.61
CA TYR A 319 -15.93 -35.16 -12.73
C TYR A 319 -16.97 -34.36 -13.50
N LYS A 320 -18.14 -34.16 -12.88
CA LYS A 320 -19.21 -33.38 -13.47
C LYS A 320 -18.74 -31.93 -13.75
N PRO A 321 -19.18 -31.31 -14.86
CA PRO A 321 -20.24 -31.77 -15.78
C PRO A 321 -19.78 -32.75 -16.86
N TRP A 322 -18.51 -33.18 -16.86
CA TRP A 322 -17.92 -33.96 -17.95
C TRP A 322 -18.30 -35.44 -17.87
N GLU A 323 -18.39 -36.07 -19.04
CA GLU A 323 -18.61 -37.51 -19.16
C GLU A 323 -17.41 -38.20 -19.82
N CYS A 324 -17.17 -39.45 -19.46
CA CYS A 324 -16.10 -40.23 -20.07
C CYS A 324 -16.47 -40.60 -21.50
N ASN A 325 -15.88 -39.91 -22.48
CA ASN A 325 -16.08 -40.16 -23.90
C ASN A 325 -14.78 -40.70 -24.52
N ARG A 326 -14.77 -42.00 -24.81
CA ARG A 326 -13.63 -42.71 -25.44
C ARG A 326 -12.31 -42.56 -24.67
N GLY A 327 -12.39 -42.66 -23.34
CA GLY A 327 -11.21 -42.57 -22.48
C GLY A 327 -10.75 -41.13 -22.22
N THR A 328 -11.47 -40.13 -22.70
CA THR A 328 -11.22 -38.71 -22.41
C THR A 328 -12.47 -38.07 -21.84
N CYS A 329 -12.34 -37.23 -20.82
CA CYS A 329 -13.47 -36.49 -20.28
C CYS A 329 -13.85 -35.32 -21.19
N LYS A 330 -15.12 -35.24 -21.58
CA LYS A 330 -15.63 -34.25 -22.54
C LYS A 330 -16.94 -33.63 -22.12
#